data_AF-A0A5J4Z7I0-F1
#
_entry.id   AF-A0A5J4Z7I0-F1
#
_cell.length_a   1.000
_cell.length_b   1.000
_cell.length_c   1.000
_cell.angle_alpha   90.00
_cell.angle_beta   90.00
_cell.angle_gamma   90.00
#
_symmetry.space_group_name_H-M   'P 1'
#
loop_
_entity.id
_entity.type
_entity.pdbx_description
1 polymer ?
#
loop_
_entity_poly.entity_id
_entity_poly.type
_entity_poly.pdbx_seq_one_letter_code
_entity_poly.pdbx_strand_id
1 'polypeptide(L)'
;MWCLRLRNGLFRRSPIRVPCVCVGNAASGGTGKTPAVIYLVGLVHALTGDARSVWVVARGYAHDERVLLREVLRDAHLLVLGKNRRTAVQRALERVAPHEHPQLLIMDDGLQHFGMSRDMNICMIDAMRPRGLNGWLLPAGSLREPIGRAAARSELIVLHNANLVSSRRIAAISRYLRRRGVCARITTSRVEVDSLMEATPGQPHAVLRPLKEVPSLGAEVKRITRDPSATSVTSPEDATRVCHRMRVALLCAIGNADAFTMLVRRCVRFCDVTFVQQFPDHHAFSARELESLATRCADNRCDAVLTTEKDWSRDAQGLFETLTRVQPKSNAQPRLRVWVLKTRFAPDEPGAFRELLVQIGIRDSLAPVDTRTTDNPIVR
;
A
#
# COMPACT_ATOMS: atom_id res chain seq x y z
N MET A 1 8.59 31.71 0.82
CA MET A 1 7.46 32.54 0.36
C MET A 1 6.12 31.77 0.24
N TRP A 2 6.10 30.54 -0.30
CA TRP A 2 4.87 29.70 -0.40
C TRP A 2 4.24 29.31 0.94
N CYS A 3 5.05 29.02 1.97
CA CYS A 3 4.57 28.63 3.30
C CYS A 3 3.91 29.75 4.12
N LEU A 4 4.11 31.03 3.76
CA LEU A 4 3.47 32.18 4.40
C LEU A 4 2.12 32.51 3.74
N ARG A 5 2.00 32.33 2.41
CA ARG A 5 0.76 32.60 1.66
C ARG A 5 -0.39 31.62 1.99
N LEU A 6 -0.09 30.41 2.45
CA LEU A 6 -1.11 29.44 2.90
C LEU A 6 -1.76 29.81 4.24
N ARG A 7 -1.07 30.61 5.07
CA ARG A 7 -1.57 31.07 6.38
C ARG A 7 -2.68 32.12 6.26
N ASN A 8 -2.75 32.80 5.11
CA ASN A 8 -3.61 33.95 4.88
C ASN A 8 -4.80 33.66 3.93
N GLY A 9 -5.18 32.40 3.70
CA GLY A 9 -6.37 32.08 2.91
C GLY A 9 -6.35 32.51 1.43
N LEU A 10 -5.19 32.93 0.89
CA LEU A 10 -5.06 33.51 -0.46
C LEU A 10 -5.27 32.52 -1.61
N PHE A 11 -5.47 31.23 -1.34
CA PHE A 11 -5.99 30.29 -2.31
C PHE A 11 -7.44 29.96 -1.96
N ARG A 12 -8.38 30.45 -2.78
CA ARG A 12 -9.79 30.03 -2.74
C ARG A 12 -9.84 28.50 -2.93
N ARG A 13 -10.07 27.79 -1.83
CA ARG A 13 -10.47 26.38 -1.83
C ARG A 13 -11.91 26.37 -2.34
N SER A 14 -12.15 26.09 -3.61
CA SER A 14 -13.52 25.77 -4.02
C SER A 14 -13.72 24.28 -3.73
N PRO A 15 -14.74 23.91 -2.96
CA PRO A 15 -14.94 22.53 -2.55
C PRO A 15 -15.33 21.70 -3.77
N ILE A 16 -14.63 20.57 -3.96
CA ILE A 16 -15.24 19.44 -4.66
C ILE A 16 -16.27 18.88 -3.68
N ARG A 17 -17.52 18.68 -4.12
CA ARG A 17 -18.64 18.30 -3.24
C ARG A 17 -18.53 16.86 -2.70
N VAL A 18 -17.66 16.05 -3.28
CA VAL A 18 -17.41 14.67 -2.82
C VAL A 18 -16.41 14.69 -1.65
N PRO A 19 -16.69 14.00 -0.53
CA PRO A 19 -15.74 13.81 0.56
C PRO A 19 -14.39 13.30 0.08
N CYS A 20 -13.31 13.76 0.71
CA CYS A 20 -11.95 13.39 0.35
C CYS A 20 -11.09 13.04 1.57
N VAL A 21 -10.56 11.82 1.58
CA VAL A 21 -9.52 11.36 2.51
C VAL A 21 -8.18 11.39 1.79
N CYS A 22 -7.18 12.02 2.39
CA CYS A 22 -5.81 11.94 1.91
C CYS A 22 -5.00 10.92 2.72
N VAL A 23 -4.26 10.06 2.02
CA VAL A 23 -3.17 9.28 2.61
C VAL A 23 -1.86 9.86 2.11
N GLY A 24 -0.98 10.28 3.02
CA GLY A 24 0.31 10.84 2.61
C GLY A 24 1.36 10.79 3.71
N ASN A 25 2.54 11.33 3.43
CA ASN A 25 3.62 11.41 4.41
C ASN A 25 4.35 12.75 4.36
N ALA A 26 4.97 13.13 5.48
CA ALA A 26 5.74 14.38 5.58
C ALA A 26 7.14 14.27 4.98
N ALA A 27 7.66 13.06 4.75
CA ALA A 27 9.02 12.81 4.25
C ALA A 27 9.04 12.26 2.81
N SER A 28 10.20 12.28 2.15
CA SER A 28 10.45 11.53 0.92
C SER A 28 10.80 10.07 1.24
N GLY A 29 10.35 9.13 0.40
CA GLY A 29 10.59 7.69 0.52
C GLY A 29 9.32 6.86 0.77
N GLY A 30 9.49 5.54 0.74
CA GLY A 30 8.42 4.56 0.96
C GLY A 30 7.94 4.54 2.41
N THR A 31 6.65 4.78 2.62
CA THR A 31 6.01 4.79 3.95
C THR A 31 4.74 3.93 4.02
N GLY A 32 4.52 3.04 3.04
CA GLY A 32 3.33 2.19 3.00
C GLY A 32 2.02 2.90 2.62
N LYS A 33 2.09 4.02 1.89
CA LYS A 33 0.89 4.77 1.44
C LYS A 33 0.00 3.94 0.52
N THR A 34 0.55 3.37 -0.55
CA THR A 34 -0.22 2.61 -1.54
C THR A 34 -0.93 1.39 -0.91
N PRO A 35 -0.29 0.58 -0.05
CA PRO A 35 -1.00 -0.45 0.72
C PRO A 35 -2.12 0.10 1.62
N ALA A 36 -1.94 1.26 2.26
CA ALA A 36 -2.97 1.89 3.07
C ALA A 36 -4.15 2.42 2.23
N VAL A 37 -3.88 2.93 1.02
CA VAL A 37 -4.92 3.32 0.05
C VAL A 37 -5.73 2.10 -0.37
N ILE A 38 -5.07 0.99 -0.72
CA ILE A 38 -5.74 -0.27 -1.08
C ILE A 38 -6.61 -0.77 0.09
N TYR A 39 -6.10 -0.71 1.31
CA TYR A 39 -6.85 -1.07 2.52
C TYR A 39 -8.12 -0.20 2.69
N LEU A 40 -8.01 1.12 2.55
CA LEU A 40 -9.15 2.03 2.68
C LEU A 40 -10.21 1.77 1.62
N VAL A 41 -9.79 1.49 0.38
CA VAL A 41 -10.70 1.10 -0.69
C VAL A 41 -11.49 -0.15 -0.30
N GLY A 42 -10.80 -1.20 0.15
CA GLY A 42 -11.44 -2.43 0.60
C GLY A 42 -12.35 -2.24 1.81
N LEU A 43 -11.97 -1.36 2.75
CA LEU A 43 -12.79 -0.99 3.90
C LEU A 43 -14.07 -0.28 3.48
N VAL A 44 -14.01 0.70 2.57
CA VAL A 44 -15.21 1.38 2.08
C VAL A 44 -16.11 0.40 1.34
N HIS A 45 -15.56 -0.48 0.50
CA HIS A 45 -16.34 -1.52 -0.15
C HIS A 45 -17.06 -2.42 0.86
N ALA A 46 -16.37 -2.83 1.93
CA ALA A 46 -16.98 -3.62 3.00
C ALA A 46 -18.09 -2.87 3.75
N LEU A 47 -17.96 -1.54 3.92
CA LEU A 47 -18.94 -0.70 4.62
C LEU A 47 -20.15 -0.35 3.76
N THR A 48 -19.98 -0.16 2.45
CA THR A 48 -21.07 0.30 1.57
C THR A 48 -21.71 -0.83 0.79
N GLY A 49 -21.01 -1.95 0.61
CA GLY A 49 -21.41 -3.02 -0.31
C GLY A 49 -21.25 -2.65 -1.79
N ASP A 50 -20.81 -1.42 -2.10
CA ASP A 50 -20.66 -0.92 -3.47
C ASP A 50 -19.20 -0.56 -3.75
N ALA A 51 -18.62 -1.29 -4.67
CA ALA A 51 -17.25 -1.09 -5.09
C ALA A 51 -17.08 0.23 -5.89
N ARG A 52 -18.13 0.75 -6.55
CA ARG A 52 -18.08 2.01 -7.32
C ARG A 52 -18.08 3.28 -6.47
N SER A 53 -18.24 3.12 -5.16
CA SER A 53 -18.29 4.22 -4.19
C SER A 53 -16.98 5.00 -4.04
N VAL A 54 -15.84 4.52 -4.58
CA VAL A 54 -14.53 5.14 -4.37
C VAL A 54 -13.80 5.46 -5.67
N TRP A 55 -13.26 6.68 -5.77
CA TRP A 55 -12.25 7.04 -6.76
C TRP A 55 -10.91 7.31 -6.10
N VAL A 56 -9.83 6.73 -6.64
CA VAL A 56 -8.46 6.97 -6.17
C VAL A 56 -7.84 8.08 -7.01
N VAL A 57 -7.29 9.09 -6.34
CA VAL A 57 -6.71 10.29 -6.98
C VAL A 57 -5.20 10.33 -6.74
N ALA A 58 -4.43 10.16 -7.81
CA ALA A 58 -2.97 10.14 -7.74
C ALA A 58 -2.33 11.18 -8.67
N ARG A 59 -1.10 11.59 -8.36
CA ARG A 59 -0.36 12.58 -9.17
C ARG A 59 0.08 12.03 -10.53
N GLY A 60 0.34 10.71 -10.58
CA GLY A 60 0.79 9.99 -11.76
C GLY A 60 2.31 9.97 -12.00
N TYR A 61 3.13 10.27 -10.97
CA TYR A 61 4.60 10.35 -11.08
C TYR A 61 5.28 8.98 -11.18
N ALA A 62 4.74 7.97 -10.49
CA ALA A 62 5.30 6.63 -10.41
C ALA A 62 4.47 5.67 -11.28
N HIS A 63 5.06 5.19 -12.39
CA HIS A 63 4.36 4.32 -13.34
C HIS A 63 3.90 3.00 -12.68
N ASP A 64 4.76 2.42 -11.87
CA ASP A 64 4.54 1.21 -11.10
C ASP A 64 3.39 1.31 -10.08
N GLU A 65 3.31 2.42 -9.34
CA GLU A 65 2.18 2.64 -8.42
C GLU A 65 0.86 2.71 -9.18
N ARG A 66 0.85 3.26 -10.40
CA ARG A 66 -0.35 3.32 -11.24
C ARG A 66 -0.73 1.94 -11.77
N VAL A 67 0.24 1.14 -12.21
CA VAL A 67 -0.02 -0.20 -12.72
C VAL A 67 -0.55 -1.07 -11.58
N LEU A 68 0.10 -1.04 -10.42
CA LEU A 68 -0.37 -1.77 -9.23
C LEU A 68 -1.78 -1.33 -8.81
N LEU A 69 -2.04 -0.03 -8.73
CA LEU A 69 -3.39 0.46 -8.40
C LEU A 69 -4.40 0.05 -9.46
N ARG A 70 -4.10 0.14 -10.75
CA ARG A 70 -5.02 -0.34 -11.81
C ARG A 70 -5.28 -1.84 -11.69
N GLU A 71 -4.24 -2.61 -11.38
CA GLU A 71 -4.31 -4.06 -11.26
C GLU A 71 -5.13 -4.50 -10.03
N VAL A 72 -4.97 -3.80 -8.91
CA VAL A 72 -5.68 -4.10 -7.67
C VAL A 72 -7.12 -3.60 -7.71
N LEU A 73 -7.40 -2.54 -8.47
CA LEU A 73 -8.70 -1.85 -8.50
C LEU A 73 -9.58 -2.21 -9.71
N ARG A 74 -9.17 -3.20 -10.54
CA ARG A 74 -9.65 -3.51 -11.91
C ARG A 74 -11.16 -3.40 -12.14
N ASP A 75 -11.99 -3.77 -11.18
CA ASP A 75 -13.42 -4.03 -11.41
C ASP A 75 -14.39 -3.05 -10.74
N ALA A 76 -13.87 -2.00 -10.08
CA ALA A 76 -14.68 -1.26 -9.12
C ALA A 76 -14.39 0.23 -8.98
N HIS A 77 -13.16 0.68 -9.20
CA HIS A 77 -12.75 2.03 -8.79
C HIS A 77 -12.14 2.82 -9.93
N LEU A 78 -12.50 4.11 -10.04
CA LEU A 78 -11.86 5.00 -11.01
C LEU A 78 -10.52 5.50 -10.47
N LEU A 79 -9.43 5.25 -11.20
CA LEU A 79 -8.14 5.87 -10.94
C LEU A 79 -8.03 7.20 -11.72
N VAL A 80 -8.09 8.31 -11.00
CA VAL A 80 -7.96 9.67 -11.54
C VAL A 80 -6.51 10.13 -11.43
N LEU A 81 -5.93 10.53 -12.56
CA LEU A 81 -4.53 10.91 -12.65
C LEU A 81 -4.36 12.34 -13.12
N GLY A 82 -3.54 13.11 -12.40
CA GLY A 82 -3.15 14.44 -12.87
C GLY A 82 -2.24 15.19 -11.90
N LYS A 83 -1.29 15.95 -12.46
CA LYS A 83 -0.41 16.85 -11.69
C LYS A 83 -1.21 17.85 -10.86
N ASN A 84 -2.28 18.40 -11.44
CA ASN A 84 -3.31 19.15 -10.73
C ASN A 84 -4.49 18.21 -10.44
N ARG A 85 -4.47 17.59 -9.25
CA ARG A 85 -5.47 16.60 -8.83
C ARG A 85 -6.89 17.18 -8.81
N ARG A 86 -7.05 18.44 -8.38
CA ARG A 86 -8.35 19.13 -8.41
C ARG A 86 -8.94 19.18 -9.83
N THR A 87 -8.18 19.68 -10.79
CA THR A 87 -8.65 19.78 -12.18
C THR A 87 -8.91 18.41 -12.78
N ALA A 88 -8.09 17.40 -12.45
CA ALA A 88 -8.28 16.03 -12.92
C ALA A 88 -9.60 15.42 -12.38
N VAL A 89 -9.88 15.60 -11.09
CA VAL A 89 -11.14 15.16 -10.48
C VAL A 89 -12.32 15.90 -11.06
N GLN A 90 -12.25 17.23 -11.18
CA GLN A 90 -13.34 18.03 -11.75
C GLN A 90 -13.71 17.55 -13.16
N ARG A 91 -12.71 17.35 -14.04
CA ARG A 91 -12.92 16.82 -15.39
C ARG A 91 -13.47 15.40 -15.39
N ALA A 92 -13.10 14.56 -14.41
CA ALA A 92 -13.64 13.22 -14.29
C ALA A 92 -15.12 13.24 -13.87
N LEU A 93 -15.49 14.10 -12.91
CA LEU A 93 -16.88 14.29 -12.48
C LEU A 93 -17.78 14.86 -13.58
N GLU A 94 -17.25 15.73 -14.45
CA GLU A 94 -17.96 16.30 -15.60
C GLU A 94 -18.22 15.28 -16.72
N ARG A 95 -17.53 14.14 -16.73
CA ARG A 95 -17.64 13.10 -17.77
C ARG A 95 -18.64 11.99 -17.43
N VAL A 96 -19.15 11.96 -16.22
CA VAL A 96 -20.07 10.93 -15.73
C VAL A 96 -21.33 11.60 -15.19
N ALA A 97 -22.44 10.88 -15.17
CA ALA A 97 -23.67 11.43 -14.62
C ALA A 97 -23.54 11.64 -13.10
N PRO A 98 -24.31 12.58 -12.49
CA PRO A 98 -24.22 12.84 -11.05
C PRO A 98 -24.47 11.62 -10.15
N HIS A 99 -25.27 10.65 -10.60
CA HIS A 99 -25.53 9.41 -9.85
C HIS A 99 -24.37 8.40 -9.93
N GLU A 100 -23.41 8.60 -10.83
CA GLU A 100 -22.17 7.83 -10.96
C GLU A 100 -21.01 8.49 -10.18
N HIS A 101 -21.26 9.61 -9.49
CA HIS A 101 -20.25 10.25 -8.66
C HIS A 101 -19.87 9.32 -7.51
N PRO A 102 -18.57 9.26 -7.15
CA PRO A 102 -18.14 8.45 -6.03
C PRO A 102 -18.69 9.03 -4.73
N GLN A 103 -18.84 8.16 -3.73
CA GLN A 103 -19.11 8.58 -2.34
C GLN A 103 -17.84 9.11 -1.67
N LEU A 104 -16.66 8.65 -2.10
CA LEU A 104 -15.37 9.04 -1.52
C LEU A 104 -14.28 9.20 -2.57
N LEU A 105 -13.47 10.25 -2.40
CA LEU A 105 -12.18 10.41 -3.05
C LEU A 105 -11.05 10.02 -2.09
N ILE A 106 -10.18 9.09 -2.51
CA ILE A 106 -8.96 8.77 -1.76
C ILE A 106 -7.75 9.36 -2.48
N MET A 107 -7.11 10.36 -1.88
CA MET A 107 -5.95 11.04 -2.46
C MET A 107 -4.64 10.40 -1.99
N ASP A 108 -3.94 9.74 -2.93
CA ASP A 108 -2.61 9.18 -2.68
C ASP A 108 -1.52 10.25 -2.80
N ASP A 109 -0.67 10.32 -1.78
CA ASP A 109 0.44 11.25 -1.59
C ASP A 109 0.04 12.74 -1.70
N GLY A 110 -1.03 13.10 -0.99
CA GLY A 110 -1.69 14.41 -1.09
C GLY A 110 -1.40 15.43 0.02
N LEU A 111 -0.60 15.11 1.05
CA LEU A 111 -0.44 16.00 2.22
C LEU A 111 0.08 17.41 1.89
N GLN A 112 0.90 17.54 0.84
CA GLN A 112 1.40 18.82 0.33
C GLN A 112 0.53 19.43 -0.78
N HIS A 113 -0.57 18.78 -1.18
CA HIS A 113 -1.44 19.22 -2.25
C HIS A 113 -2.53 20.16 -1.75
N PHE A 114 -2.17 21.42 -1.47
CA PHE A 114 -3.09 22.41 -0.90
C PHE A 114 -4.23 22.88 -1.84
N GLY A 115 -4.13 22.63 -3.14
CA GLY A 115 -5.06 23.14 -4.16
C GLY A 115 -6.45 22.48 -4.19
N MET A 116 -6.63 21.39 -3.45
CA MET A 116 -7.90 20.67 -3.28
C MET A 116 -8.22 20.57 -1.79
N SER A 117 -9.46 20.77 -1.37
CA SER A 117 -9.89 20.51 0.02
C SER A 117 -9.86 19.01 0.32
N ARG A 118 -9.61 18.66 1.58
CA ARG A 118 -9.71 17.29 2.11
C ARG A 118 -10.42 17.40 3.44
N ASP A 119 -11.32 16.47 3.68
CA ASP A 119 -12.09 16.35 4.92
C ASP A 119 -11.23 15.69 5.99
N MET A 120 -10.35 14.77 5.58
CA MET A 120 -9.40 14.09 6.47
C MET A 120 -8.06 13.82 5.80
N ASN A 121 -7.01 13.75 6.61
CA ASN A 121 -5.65 13.39 6.25
C ASN A 121 -5.11 12.33 7.23
N ILE A 122 -4.60 11.24 6.66
CA ILE A 122 -3.85 10.20 7.34
C ILE A 122 -2.37 10.39 7.01
N CYS A 123 -1.55 10.59 8.05
CA CYS A 123 -0.10 10.75 7.91
C CYS A 123 0.61 9.43 8.21
N MET A 124 1.23 8.87 7.18
CA MET A 124 2.02 7.65 7.23
C MET A 124 3.46 7.94 7.64
N ILE A 125 3.97 7.18 8.62
CA ILE A 125 5.38 7.19 9.05
C ILE A 125 5.87 5.75 9.07
N ASP A 126 6.98 5.46 8.41
CA ASP A 126 7.60 4.14 8.48
C ASP A 126 8.39 3.97 9.79
N ALA A 127 8.00 3.03 10.64
CA ALA A 127 8.67 2.81 11.93
C ALA A 127 10.07 2.19 11.78
N MET A 128 10.32 1.44 10.70
CA MET A 128 11.64 0.88 10.38
C MET A 128 12.61 2.00 10.05
N ARG A 129 12.21 2.86 9.12
CA ARG A 129 12.99 4.01 8.64
C ARG A 129 12.19 5.29 8.85
N PRO A 130 12.15 5.83 10.08
CA PRO A 130 11.33 7.00 10.39
C PRO A 130 12.01 8.28 9.87
N ARG A 131 11.95 8.40 8.54
CA ARG A 131 12.58 9.47 7.76
C ARG A 131 12.05 10.82 8.23
N GLY A 132 12.97 11.75 8.46
CA GLY A 132 12.63 13.11 8.86
C GLY A 132 12.49 13.33 10.36
N LEU A 133 12.64 12.31 11.22
CA LEU A 133 12.70 12.52 12.67
C LEU A 133 14.00 13.18 13.14
N ASN A 134 14.98 13.39 12.25
CA ASN A 134 16.09 14.30 12.51
C ASN A 134 15.67 15.79 12.40
N GLY A 135 14.46 16.07 11.91
CA GLY A 135 13.88 17.42 11.82
C GLY A 135 14.31 18.23 10.60
N TRP A 136 15.26 17.74 9.80
CA TRP A 136 15.80 18.48 8.67
C TRP A 136 14.89 18.37 7.43
N LEU A 137 14.57 19.51 6.84
CA LEU A 137 13.88 19.62 5.56
C LEU A 137 14.81 19.29 4.41
N LEU A 138 14.25 18.90 3.26
CA LEU A 138 15.00 18.80 2.01
C LEU A 138 15.69 20.14 1.68
N PRO A 139 16.96 20.12 1.19
CA PRO A 139 17.78 18.94 0.92
C PRO A 139 18.58 18.39 2.12
N ALA A 140 18.65 19.11 3.25
CA ALA A 140 19.45 18.72 4.43
C ALA A 140 18.94 17.47 5.16
N GLY A 141 17.67 17.11 4.95
CA GLY A 141 17.09 15.86 5.41
C GLY A 141 15.98 15.40 4.47
N SER A 142 15.14 14.48 4.93
CA SER A 142 14.10 13.88 4.08
C SER A 142 12.72 14.53 4.22
N LEU A 143 12.53 15.49 5.13
CA LEU A 143 11.21 16.12 5.28
C LEU A 143 10.88 17.04 4.09
N ARG A 144 9.71 16.85 3.49
CA ARG A 144 9.11 17.77 2.51
C ARG A 144 8.46 18.98 3.19
N GLU A 145 8.06 18.80 4.45
CA GLU A 145 7.53 19.84 5.32
C GLU A 145 7.77 19.50 6.78
N PRO A 146 7.70 20.45 7.72
CA PRO A 146 7.87 20.17 9.14
C PRO A 146 6.84 19.14 9.65
N ILE A 147 7.30 18.11 10.36
CA ILE A 147 6.43 17.02 10.83
C ILE A 147 5.27 17.53 11.70
N GLY A 148 5.50 18.54 12.54
CA GLY A 148 4.44 19.17 13.35
C GLY A 148 3.37 19.84 12.49
N ARG A 149 3.73 20.43 11.33
CA ARG A 149 2.75 21.02 10.41
C ARG A 149 1.95 19.98 9.66
N ALA A 150 2.58 18.86 9.27
CA ALA A 150 1.85 17.75 8.65
C ALA A 150 0.87 17.15 9.65
N ALA A 151 1.35 16.83 10.85
CA ALA A 151 0.55 16.26 11.93
C ALA A 151 -0.60 17.15 12.41
N ALA A 152 -0.41 18.47 12.49
CA ALA A 152 -1.49 19.39 12.85
C ALA A 152 -2.63 19.43 11.83
N ARG A 153 -2.43 18.90 10.62
CA ARG A 153 -3.45 18.77 9.59
C ARG A 153 -3.95 17.34 9.44
N SER A 154 -3.50 16.41 10.29
CA SER A 154 -3.85 15.00 10.20
C SER A 154 -4.67 14.57 11.39
N GLU A 155 -5.76 13.88 11.12
CA GLU A 155 -6.65 13.30 12.11
C GLU A 155 -6.04 12.00 12.66
N LEU A 156 -5.25 11.30 11.83
CA LEU A 156 -4.59 10.06 12.18
C LEU A 156 -3.13 10.05 11.73
N ILE A 157 -2.25 9.57 12.61
CA ILE A 157 -0.87 9.23 12.30
C ILE A 157 -0.70 7.72 12.43
N VAL A 158 -0.17 7.10 11.39
CA VAL A 158 0.04 5.66 11.35
C VAL A 158 1.54 5.37 11.33
N LEU A 159 2.01 4.68 12.35
CA LEU A 159 3.36 4.12 12.40
C LEU A 159 3.34 2.73 11.73
N HIS A 160 3.68 2.70 10.44
CA HIS A 160 3.69 1.50 9.62
C HIS A 160 4.94 0.63 9.85
N ASN A 161 4.89 -0.65 9.46
CA ASN A 161 5.93 -1.66 9.72
C ASN A 161 6.20 -1.88 11.22
N ALA A 162 5.20 -1.66 12.08
CA ALA A 162 5.38 -1.75 13.52
C ALA A 162 5.78 -3.18 13.97
N ASN A 163 5.31 -4.20 13.27
CA ASN A 163 5.69 -5.60 13.50
C ASN A 163 7.16 -5.92 13.19
N LEU A 164 7.86 -5.05 12.45
CA LEU A 164 9.26 -5.24 12.08
C LEU A 164 10.24 -4.57 13.04
N VAL A 165 9.75 -3.81 14.02
CA VAL A 165 10.58 -3.10 15.01
C VAL A 165 10.17 -3.44 16.44
N SER A 166 11.00 -3.06 17.41
CA SER A 166 10.67 -3.27 18.83
C SER A 166 9.63 -2.26 19.32
N SER A 167 8.83 -2.65 20.32
CA SER A 167 7.87 -1.75 20.99
C SER A 167 8.56 -0.52 21.59
N ARG A 168 9.83 -0.65 22.03
CA ARG A 168 10.65 0.48 22.49
C ARG A 168 10.88 1.51 21.38
N ARG A 169 11.11 1.08 20.13
CA ARG A 169 11.26 1.98 18.98
C ARG A 169 9.95 2.70 18.67
N ILE A 170 8.83 1.99 18.68
CA ILE A 170 7.49 2.60 18.51
C ILE A 170 7.24 3.67 19.58
N ALA A 171 7.45 3.33 20.85
CA ALA A 171 7.29 4.28 21.95
C ALA A 171 8.22 5.50 21.81
N ALA A 172 9.46 5.30 21.34
CA ALA A 172 10.40 6.39 21.09
C ALA A 172 9.93 7.33 19.97
N ILE A 173 9.43 6.78 18.86
CA ILE A 173 8.86 7.56 17.75
C ILE A 173 7.64 8.34 18.23
N SER A 174 6.69 7.68 18.91
CA SER A 174 5.51 8.34 19.46
C SER A 174 5.88 9.47 20.41
N ARG A 175 6.83 9.25 21.33
CA ARG A 175 7.31 10.30 22.25
C ARG A 175 7.96 11.47 21.52
N TYR A 176 8.76 11.19 20.50
CA TYR A 176 9.37 12.23 19.66
C TYR A 176 8.30 13.09 18.99
N LEU A 177 7.27 12.47 18.43
CA LEU A 177 6.15 13.18 17.80
C LEU A 177 5.41 14.05 18.83
N ARG A 178 5.05 13.49 19.99
CA ARG A 178 4.37 14.24 21.07
C ARG A 178 5.18 15.46 21.52
N ARG A 179 6.50 15.34 21.70
CA ARG A 179 7.39 16.47 22.05
C ARG A 179 7.43 17.58 21.01
N ARG A 180 7.00 17.32 19.77
CA ARG A 180 6.91 18.30 18.69
C ARG A 180 5.47 18.83 18.49
N GLY A 181 4.62 18.67 19.50
CA GLY A 181 3.27 19.24 19.52
C GLY A 181 2.26 18.46 18.68
N VAL A 182 2.55 17.19 18.36
CA VAL A 182 1.62 16.34 17.64
C VAL A 182 0.49 15.90 18.58
N CYS A 183 -0.73 16.38 18.34
CA CYS A 183 -1.92 16.03 19.12
C CYS A 183 -2.78 14.92 18.50
N ALA A 184 -2.64 14.68 17.18
CA ALA A 184 -3.38 13.65 16.45
C ALA A 184 -3.32 12.26 17.11
N ARG A 185 -4.33 11.42 16.83
CA ARG A 185 -4.31 10.00 17.22
C ARG A 185 -3.13 9.32 16.54
N ILE A 186 -2.33 8.58 17.30
CA ILE A 186 -1.21 7.79 16.78
C ILE A 186 -1.59 6.33 16.92
N THR A 187 -1.67 5.62 15.81
CA THR A 187 -1.88 4.18 15.75
C THR A 187 -0.72 3.51 15.02
N THR A 188 -0.70 2.18 15.03
CA THR A 188 0.31 1.35 14.36
C THR A 188 -0.33 0.51 13.28
N SER A 189 0.48 0.10 12.31
CA SER A 189 0.09 -0.93 11.37
C SER A 189 1.22 -1.88 11.06
N ARG A 190 0.82 -3.08 10.66
CA ARG A 190 1.68 -4.20 10.32
C ARG A 190 1.69 -4.39 8.81
N VAL A 191 2.80 -4.92 8.32
CA VAL A 191 2.87 -5.56 7.00
C VAL A 191 2.75 -7.07 7.22
N GLU A 192 1.76 -7.68 6.58
CA GLU A 192 1.53 -9.12 6.64
C GLU A 192 1.78 -9.73 5.25
N VAL A 193 2.35 -10.93 5.22
CA VAL A 193 2.44 -11.71 3.98
C VAL A 193 1.04 -12.23 3.67
N ASP A 194 0.51 -11.87 2.50
CA ASP A 194 -0.78 -12.38 2.04
C ASP A 194 -0.61 -13.71 1.29
N SER A 195 0.33 -13.74 0.34
CA SER A 195 0.60 -14.92 -0.48
C SER A 195 1.98 -14.83 -1.14
N LEU A 196 2.51 -15.98 -1.53
CA LEU A 196 3.63 -16.09 -2.44
C LEU A 196 3.08 -16.53 -3.80
N MET A 197 3.54 -15.98 -4.90
CA MET A 197 3.08 -16.39 -6.23
C MET A 197 4.26 -16.85 -7.05
N GLU A 198 4.15 -17.99 -7.71
CA GLU A 198 5.11 -18.37 -8.74
C GLU A 198 4.64 -17.81 -10.07
N ALA A 199 5.54 -17.08 -10.72
CA ALA A 199 5.27 -16.53 -12.03
C ALA A 199 5.20 -17.67 -13.06
N THR A 200 4.13 -17.69 -13.84
CA THR A 200 3.93 -18.61 -14.97
C THR A 200 3.93 -17.81 -16.28
N PRO A 201 4.57 -18.31 -17.35
CA PRO A 201 4.54 -17.64 -18.65
C PRO A 201 3.13 -17.66 -19.25
N GLY A 202 2.63 -16.51 -19.70
CA GLY A 202 1.42 -16.40 -20.53
C GLY A 202 0.09 -16.79 -19.87
N GLN A 203 0.06 -17.09 -18.56
CA GLN A 203 -1.17 -17.41 -17.83
C GLN A 203 -1.40 -16.45 -16.65
N PRO A 204 -2.66 -16.22 -16.24
CA PRO A 204 -2.95 -15.63 -14.94
C PRO A 204 -2.34 -16.47 -13.81
N HIS A 205 -1.91 -15.77 -12.76
CA HIS A 205 -1.02 -16.25 -11.69
C HIS A 205 -1.41 -17.60 -11.05
N ALA A 206 -0.46 -18.52 -10.92
CA ALA A 206 -0.55 -19.63 -9.98
C ALA A 206 -0.23 -19.13 -8.56
N VAL A 207 -1.21 -19.17 -7.65
CA VAL A 207 -1.03 -18.71 -6.27
C VAL A 207 -0.42 -19.84 -5.42
N LEU A 208 0.87 -19.71 -5.06
CA LEU A 208 1.51 -20.59 -4.08
C LEU A 208 1.18 -20.11 -2.66
N ARG A 209 0.04 -20.51 -2.08
CA ARG A 209 -0.28 -20.11 -0.69
C ARG A 209 0.41 -21.02 0.34
N PRO A 210 1.14 -20.47 1.33
CA PRO A 210 1.21 -21.18 2.61
C PRO A 210 1.00 -20.36 3.90
N LEU A 211 0.38 -21.07 4.86
CA LEU A 211 0.51 -21.03 6.34
C LEU A 211 0.05 -19.82 7.16
N LYS A 212 -1.25 -19.79 7.48
CA LYS A 212 -1.83 -20.24 8.77
C LYS A 212 -3.23 -19.65 8.92
N GLU A 213 -4.17 -20.50 9.33
CA GLU A 213 -5.36 -20.07 10.07
C GLU A 213 -4.91 -19.23 11.28
N VAL A 214 -5.44 -18.01 11.43
CA VAL A 214 -5.62 -17.39 12.74
C VAL A 214 -6.94 -16.61 12.72
N PRO A 215 -7.90 -16.93 13.60
CA PRO A 215 -9.11 -16.15 13.75
C PRO A 215 -8.86 -14.79 14.42
N SER A 216 -9.73 -13.86 14.03
CA SER A 216 -10.15 -12.60 14.67
C SER A 216 -9.50 -11.29 14.20
N LEU A 217 -10.27 -10.55 13.40
CA LEU A 217 -11.07 -9.45 13.95
C LEU A 217 -12.50 -9.61 13.43
N GLY A 218 -13.46 -9.57 14.36
CA GLY A 218 -14.89 -9.59 14.05
C GLY A 218 -15.27 -8.44 13.11
N ALA A 219 -16.36 -8.69 12.36
CA ALA A 219 -16.79 -8.02 11.12
C ALA A 219 -16.05 -8.53 9.87
N GLU A 220 -16.74 -9.44 9.19
CA GLU A 220 -16.40 -9.99 7.88
C GLU A 220 -16.06 -8.89 6.86
N VAL A 221 -14.78 -8.59 6.67
CA VAL A 221 -14.32 -8.07 5.38
C VAL A 221 -14.37 -9.27 4.43
N LYS A 222 -15.52 -9.46 3.77
CA LYS A 222 -15.68 -10.48 2.74
C LYS A 222 -14.54 -10.34 1.74
N ARG A 223 -13.75 -11.41 1.61
CA ARG A 223 -12.66 -11.52 0.63
C ARG A 223 -13.18 -11.07 -0.73
N ILE A 224 -12.57 -10.01 -1.26
CA ILE A 224 -12.76 -9.60 -2.65
C ILE A 224 -12.29 -10.77 -3.52
N THR A 225 -13.18 -11.22 -4.39
CA THR A 225 -13.11 -12.45 -5.17
C THR A 225 -11.82 -12.53 -5.96
N ARG A 226 -11.02 -13.56 -5.64
CA ARG A 226 -9.96 -14.06 -6.52
C ARG A 226 -10.64 -14.71 -7.72
N ASP A 227 -10.10 -14.47 -8.91
CA ASP A 227 -10.45 -15.17 -10.14
C ASP A 227 -10.58 -16.69 -9.87
N PRO A 228 -11.78 -17.28 -10.04
CA PRO A 228 -12.01 -18.70 -9.78
C PRO A 228 -11.32 -19.62 -10.79
N SER A 229 -10.66 -19.08 -11.83
CA SER A 229 -9.93 -19.86 -12.84
C SER A 229 -8.44 -20.08 -12.53
N ALA A 230 -7.88 -19.43 -11.49
CA ALA A 230 -6.51 -19.70 -11.06
C ALA A 230 -6.42 -21.10 -10.46
N THR A 231 -5.74 -22.01 -11.16
CA THR A 231 -5.60 -23.42 -10.77
C THR A 231 -4.99 -23.50 -9.37
N SER A 232 -5.82 -23.87 -8.40
CA SER A 232 -5.47 -23.85 -6.99
C SER A 232 -4.58 -25.03 -6.66
N VAL A 233 -3.30 -24.78 -6.37
CA VAL A 233 -2.52 -25.73 -5.57
C VAL A 233 -3.04 -25.65 -4.13
N THR A 234 -3.33 -26.85 -3.61
CA THR A 234 -3.99 -27.14 -2.35
C THR A 234 -3.19 -26.62 -1.15
N SER A 235 -3.87 -26.45 -0.03
CA SER A 235 -3.44 -26.26 1.37
C SER A 235 -2.22 -25.37 1.76
N PRO A 236 -2.31 -24.66 2.90
CA PRO A 236 -1.17 -24.06 3.60
C PRO A 236 0.06 -24.95 3.75
N GLU A 237 -0.12 -26.25 3.91
CA GLU A 237 0.95 -27.23 4.11
C GLU A 237 1.78 -27.44 2.82
N ASP A 238 1.18 -27.24 1.64
CA ASP A 238 1.84 -27.49 0.36
C ASP A 238 2.89 -26.45 0.01
N ALA A 239 2.66 -25.14 0.19
CA ALA A 239 3.75 -24.19 -0.06
C ALA A 239 4.77 -24.08 1.10
N THR A 240 4.48 -24.68 2.26
CA THR A 240 5.50 -25.03 3.26
C THR A 240 6.46 -26.08 2.73
N ARG A 241 5.92 -27.11 2.05
CA ARG A 241 6.71 -28.16 1.39
C ARG A 241 7.48 -27.63 0.18
N VAL A 242 6.90 -26.75 -0.63
CA VAL A 242 7.55 -26.20 -1.83
C VAL A 242 8.78 -25.36 -1.48
N CYS A 243 8.71 -24.52 -0.44
CA CYS A 243 9.78 -23.57 -0.15
C CYS A 243 10.92 -24.13 0.72
N HIS A 244 10.72 -25.28 1.38
CA HIS A 244 11.64 -25.79 2.39
C HIS A 244 13.02 -26.12 1.80
N ARG A 245 14.06 -25.40 2.25
CA ARG A 245 15.48 -25.49 1.81
C ARG A 245 15.79 -24.91 0.42
N MET A 246 14.87 -24.18 -0.22
CA MET A 246 15.20 -23.50 -1.47
C MET A 246 16.13 -22.31 -1.23
N ARG A 247 17.13 -22.17 -2.08
CA ARG A 247 18.08 -21.05 -2.11
C ARG A 247 17.49 -19.92 -2.92
N VAL A 248 17.23 -18.79 -2.29
CA VAL A 248 16.46 -17.70 -2.90
C VAL A 248 17.30 -16.42 -2.94
N ALA A 249 17.37 -15.80 -4.11
CA ALA A 249 17.86 -14.43 -4.26
C ALA A 249 16.70 -13.44 -4.10
N LEU A 250 16.91 -12.34 -3.39
CA LEU A 250 15.91 -11.27 -3.31
C LEU A 250 16.22 -10.20 -4.35
N LEU A 251 15.22 -9.73 -5.07
CA LEU A 251 15.29 -8.58 -5.98
C LEU A 251 14.30 -7.52 -5.51
N CYS A 252 14.76 -6.28 -5.31
CA CYS A 252 13.82 -5.18 -5.03
C CYS A 252 14.33 -3.79 -5.44
N ALA A 253 13.38 -2.93 -5.81
CA ALA A 253 13.58 -1.52 -6.13
C ALA A 253 12.47 -0.68 -5.49
N ILE A 254 12.35 -0.81 -4.16
CA ILE A 254 11.34 -0.15 -3.33
C ILE A 254 11.96 0.78 -2.29
N GLY A 255 11.19 1.77 -1.83
CA GLY A 255 11.66 2.78 -0.88
C GLY A 255 12.14 2.25 0.49
N ASN A 256 11.76 1.04 0.88
CA ASN A 256 12.27 0.36 2.08
C ASN A 256 12.58 -1.13 1.83
N ALA A 257 13.71 -1.41 1.18
CA ALA A 257 14.22 -2.76 0.97
C ALA A 257 14.51 -3.55 2.27
N ASP A 258 14.86 -2.88 3.37
CA ASP A 258 15.11 -3.55 4.66
C ASP A 258 13.83 -4.19 5.19
N ALA A 259 12.69 -3.50 5.06
CA ALA A 259 11.40 -4.05 5.47
C ALA A 259 11.05 -5.31 4.68
N PHE A 260 11.25 -5.30 3.36
CA PHE A 260 11.06 -6.49 2.52
C PHE A 260 12.00 -7.63 2.93
N THR A 261 13.30 -7.35 3.07
CA THR A 261 14.29 -8.36 3.47
C THR A 261 13.99 -8.95 4.85
N MET A 262 13.62 -8.11 5.83
CA MET A 262 13.24 -8.57 7.16
C MET A 262 11.94 -9.37 7.16
N LEU A 263 10.95 -8.97 6.35
CA LEU A 263 9.69 -9.68 6.21
C LEU A 263 9.93 -11.09 5.65
N VAL A 264 10.72 -11.21 4.58
CA VAL A 264 11.09 -12.51 4.00
C VAL A 264 11.82 -13.37 5.03
N ARG A 265 12.84 -12.83 5.70
CA ARG A 265 13.60 -13.59 6.72
C ARG A 265 12.75 -14.02 7.92
N ARG A 266 11.73 -13.26 8.30
CA ARG A 266 10.87 -13.55 9.46
C ARG A 266 9.71 -14.49 9.14
N CYS A 267 9.08 -14.31 7.99
CA CYS A 267 7.83 -14.97 7.62
C CYS A 267 8.07 -16.15 6.67
N VAL A 268 9.08 -16.07 5.81
CA VAL A 268 9.48 -17.15 4.90
C VAL A 268 10.64 -17.91 5.54
N ARG A 269 10.39 -18.51 6.71
CA ARG A 269 11.38 -19.29 7.49
C ARG A 269 11.90 -20.54 6.77
N PHE A 270 11.39 -20.81 5.57
CA PHE A 270 11.61 -22.03 4.83
C PHE A 270 12.65 -21.87 3.71
N CYS A 271 13.03 -20.65 3.34
CA CYS A 271 14.02 -20.37 2.28
C CYS A 271 15.37 -19.91 2.84
N ASP A 272 16.45 -20.33 2.20
CA ASP A 272 17.81 -19.82 2.44
C ASP A 272 18.05 -18.58 1.56
N VAL A 273 17.94 -17.39 2.16
CA VAL A 273 18.19 -16.12 1.45
C VAL A 273 19.68 -16.00 1.15
N THR A 274 20.04 -16.29 -0.09
CA THR A 274 21.43 -16.41 -0.54
C THR A 274 22.10 -15.06 -0.72
N PHE A 275 21.41 -14.12 -1.37
CA PHE A 275 21.83 -12.72 -1.47
C PHE A 275 20.64 -11.79 -1.75
N VAL A 276 20.86 -10.49 -1.56
CA VAL A 276 19.89 -9.44 -1.86
C VAL A 276 20.47 -8.53 -2.93
N GLN A 277 19.72 -8.39 -4.03
CA GLN A 277 19.99 -7.43 -5.10
C GLN A 277 19.01 -6.26 -4.94
N GLN A 278 19.52 -5.13 -4.46
CA GLN A 278 18.73 -3.93 -4.20
C GLN A 278 19.10 -2.83 -5.21
N PHE A 279 18.08 -2.14 -5.71
CA PHE A 279 18.21 -0.93 -6.54
C PHE A 279 17.49 0.27 -5.89
N PRO A 280 17.71 1.50 -6.39
CA PRO A 280 16.95 2.67 -5.96
C PRO A 280 15.42 2.49 -6.13
N ASP A 281 14.63 3.23 -5.34
CA ASP A 281 13.16 3.20 -5.45
C ASP A 281 12.73 3.61 -6.87
N HIS A 282 11.76 2.89 -7.44
CA HIS A 282 11.29 3.07 -8.83
C HIS A 282 12.28 2.71 -9.94
N HIS A 283 13.40 2.04 -9.64
CA HIS A 283 14.34 1.58 -10.67
C HIS A 283 13.67 0.59 -11.64
N ALA A 284 13.79 0.85 -12.94
CA ALA A 284 13.39 -0.09 -13.99
C ALA A 284 14.59 -0.98 -14.32
N PHE A 285 14.47 -2.28 -14.07
CA PHE A 285 15.56 -3.21 -14.32
C PHE A 285 15.84 -3.33 -15.82
N SER A 286 17.09 -3.11 -16.22
CA SER A 286 17.51 -3.39 -17.58
C SER A 286 17.69 -4.90 -17.81
N ALA A 287 17.57 -5.35 -19.07
CA ALA A 287 17.83 -6.75 -19.43
C ALA A 287 19.23 -7.20 -18.96
N ARG A 288 20.26 -6.36 -19.13
CA ARG A 288 21.63 -6.65 -18.69
C ARG A 288 21.76 -6.85 -17.17
N GLU A 289 21.05 -6.05 -16.38
CA GLU A 289 21.03 -6.19 -14.92
C GLU A 289 20.35 -7.51 -14.50
N LEU A 290 19.25 -7.88 -15.16
CA LEU A 290 18.54 -9.13 -14.91
C LEU A 290 19.35 -10.35 -15.37
N GLU A 291 20.06 -10.27 -16.50
CA GLU A 291 21.00 -11.32 -16.95
C GLU A 291 22.16 -11.50 -15.97
N SER A 292 22.71 -10.40 -15.46
CA SER A 292 23.74 -10.43 -14.43
C SER A 292 23.23 -11.05 -13.13
N LEU A 293 22.00 -10.70 -12.72
CA LEU A 293 21.32 -11.30 -11.58
C LEU A 293 21.12 -12.80 -11.77
N ALA A 294 20.63 -13.24 -12.94
CA ALA A 294 20.40 -14.65 -13.22
C ALA A 294 21.72 -15.45 -13.26
N THR A 295 22.80 -14.87 -13.82
CA THR A 295 24.15 -15.46 -13.77
C THR A 295 24.62 -15.63 -12.33
N ARG A 296 24.48 -14.59 -11.50
CA ARG A 296 24.81 -14.65 -10.08
C ARG A 296 23.97 -15.67 -9.33
N CYS A 297 22.68 -15.81 -9.68
CA CYS A 297 21.81 -16.86 -9.16
C CYS A 297 22.35 -18.25 -9.50
N ALA A 298 22.75 -18.50 -10.75
CA ALA A 298 23.34 -19.77 -11.16
C ALA A 298 24.64 -20.08 -10.40
N ASP A 299 25.54 -19.11 -10.26
CA ASP A 299 26.80 -19.26 -9.52
C ASP A 299 26.59 -19.59 -8.04
N ASN A 300 25.53 -19.03 -7.44
CA ASN A 300 25.18 -19.28 -6.05
C ASN A 300 24.18 -20.43 -5.88
N ARG A 301 23.83 -21.15 -6.96
CA ARG A 301 22.86 -22.25 -6.99
C ARG A 301 21.50 -21.85 -6.39
N CYS A 302 21.00 -20.67 -6.76
CA CYS A 302 19.67 -20.24 -6.37
C CYS A 302 18.61 -21.03 -7.15
N ASP A 303 17.57 -21.48 -6.46
CA ASP A 303 16.41 -22.14 -7.04
C ASP A 303 15.35 -21.13 -7.51
N ALA A 304 15.30 -19.95 -6.88
CA ALA A 304 14.33 -18.91 -7.21
C ALA A 304 14.86 -17.48 -6.99
N VAL A 305 14.26 -16.53 -7.69
CA VAL A 305 14.31 -15.09 -7.40
C VAL A 305 12.99 -14.66 -6.80
N LEU A 306 13.01 -14.05 -5.62
CA LEU A 306 11.85 -13.48 -4.95
C LEU A 306 11.85 -11.95 -5.10
N THR A 307 10.79 -11.41 -5.69
CA THR A 307 10.58 -9.97 -5.91
C THR A 307 9.29 -9.45 -5.25
N THR A 308 9.10 -8.13 -5.25
CA THR A 308 7.90 -7.47 -4.70
C THR A 308 6.80 -7.32 -5.76
N GLU A 309 5.54 -7.17 -5.34
CA GLU A 309 4.43 -6.85 -6.27
C GLU A 309 4.71 -5.57 -7.09
N LYS A 310 5.27 -4.55 -6.44
CA LYS A 310 5.55 -3.24 -7.07
C LYS A 310 6.61 -3.36 -8.17
N ASP A 311 7.63 -4.18 -7.93
CA ASP A 311 8.70 -4.43 -8.89
C ASP A 311 8.22 -5.33 -10.04
N TRP A 312 7.41 -6.35 -9.72
CA TRP A 312 6.77 -7.22 -10.70
C TRP A 312 5.83 -6.46 -11.65
N SER A 313 5.01 -5.55 -11.12
CA SER A 313 4.06 -4.78 -11.92
C SER A 313 4.70 -3.79 -12.90
N ARG A 314 6.02 -3.54 -12.83
CA ARG A 314 6.71 -2.64 -13.77
C ARG A 314 6.89 -3.25 -15.14
N ASP A 315 7.40 -4.48 -15.17
CA ASP A 315 7.73 -5.22 -16.38
C ASP A 315 7.76 -6.72 -16.06
N ALA A 316 6.57 -7.28 -15.79
CA ALA A 316 6.40 -8.69 -15.43
C ALA A 316 6.97 -9.61 -16.52
N GLN A 317 6.71 -9.30 -17.78
CA GLN A 317 7.13 -10.10 -18.92
C GLN A 317 8.65 -10.05 -19.10
N GLY A 318 9.26 -8.86 -19.17
CA GLY A 318 10.70 -8.72 -19.34
C GLY A 318 11.48 -9.28 -18.15
N LEU A 319 10.98 -9.09 -16.91
CA LEU A 319 11.57 -9.69 -15.72
C LEU A 319 11.54 -11.22 -15.78
N PHE A 320 10.38 -11.80 -16.10
CA PHE A 320 10.22 -13.24 -16.19
C PHE A 320 11.07 -13.87 -17.30
N GLU A 321 10.94 -13.36 -18.52
CA GLU A 321 11.63 -13.89 -19.69
C GLU A 321 13.15 -13.81 -19.54
N THR A 322 13.67 -12.71 -18.99
CA THR A 322 15.12 -12.54 -18.84
C THR A 322 15.69 -13.45 -17.76
N LEU A 323 15.03 -13.54 -16.60
CA LEU A 323 15.51 -14.39 -15.50
C LEU A 323 15.41 -15.88 -15.82
N THR A 324 14.42 -16.31 -16.59
CA THR A 324 14.21 -17.73 -16.92
C THR A 324 14.98 -18.18 -18.16
N ARG A 325 15.48 -17.25 -18.98
CA ARG A 325 16.28 -17.54 -20.20
C ARG A 325 17.68 -18.02 -19.89
N VAL A 326 18.31 -17.50 -18.83
CA VAL A 326 19.67 -17.89 -18.46
C VAL A 326 19.64 -19.33 -17.96
N GLN A 327 20.11 -20.26 -18.79
CA GLN A 327 20.19 -21.67 -18.44
C GLN A 327 21.29 -21.89 -17.38
N PRO A 328 21.08 -22.83 -16.45
CA PRO A 328 22.14 -23.20 -15.53
C PRO A 328 23.32 -23.84 -16.28
N LYS A 329 24.52 -23.71 -15.71
CA LYS A 329 25.77 -24.24 -16.27
C LYS A 329 25.82 -25.79 -16.37
N SER A 330 24.82 -26.49 -15.83
CA SER A 330 24.71 -27.95 -15.81
C SER A 330 23.27 -28.39 -16.12
N ASN A 331 23.12 -29.44 -16.95
CA ASN A 331 21.83 -30.05 -17.31
C ASN A 331 21.02 -30.57 -16.10
N ALA A 332 21.61 -30.68 -14.90
CA ALA A 332 20.95 -31.18 -13.71
C ALA A 332 20.24 -30.10 -12.85
N GLN A 333 20.47 -28.81 -13.13
CA GLN A 333 19.84 -27.73 -12.37
C GLN A 333 18.48 -27.35 -13.00
N PRO A 334 17.40 -27.21 -12.21
CA PRO A 334 16.11 -26.73 -12.70
C PRO A 334 16.22 -25.27 -13.14
N ARG A 335 15.34 -24.84 -14.06
CA ARG A 335 15.24 -23.43 -14.46
C ARG A 335 14.94 -22.55 -13.25
N LEU A 336 15.55 -21.36 -13.21
CA LEU A 336 15.37 -20.38 -12.16
C LEU A 336 13.88 -19.99 -12.08
N ARG A 337 13.27 -20.17 -10.91
CA ARG A 337 11.88 -19.77 -10.69
C ARG A 337 11.81 -18.29 -10.34
N VAL A 338 10.70 -17.64 -10.67
CA VAL A 338 10.44 -16.27 -10.25
C VAL A 338 9.23 -16.26 -9.34
N TRP A 339 9.41 -15.73 -8.14
CA TRP A 339 8.40 -15.62 -7.12
C TRP A 339 8.08 -14.16 -6.80
N VAL A 340 6.82 -13.87 -6.55
CA VAL A 340 6.32 -12.55 -6.17
C VAL A 340 5.71 -12.62 -4.77
N LEU A 341 6.24 -11.84 -3.84
CA LEU A 341 5.69 -11.74 -2.50
C LEU A 341 4.54 -10.74 -2.48
N LYS A 342 3.33 -11.22 -2.21
CA LYS A 342 2.18 -10.37 -1.94
C LYS A 342 2.09 -9.99 -0.48
N THR A 343 1.85 -8.70 -0.22
CA THR A 343 1.75 -8.18 1.13
C THR A 343 0.49 -7.36 1.33
N ARG A 344 -0.04 -7.35 2.55
CA ARG A 344 -1.19 -6.53 2.91
C ARG A 344 -0.89 -5.61 4.07
N PHE A 345 -1.57 -4.46 4.04
CA PHE A 345 -1.60 -3.51 5.13
C PHE A 345 -2.61 -3.98 6.19
N ALA A 346 -2.17 -4.12 7.44
CA ALA A 346 -3.01 -4.55 8.55
C ALA A 346 -2.91 -3.53 9.70
N PRO A 347 -3.87 -2.61 9.87
CA PRO A 347 -3.86 -1.70 11.02
C PRO A 347 -4.12 -2.47 12.31
N ASP A 348 -3.44 -2.06 13.39
CA ASP A 348 -3.69 -2.65 14.72
C ASP A 348 -5.04 -2.17 15.31
N GLU A 349 -5.51 -1.00 14.88
CA GLU A 349 -6.82 -0.43 15.23
C GLU A 349 -7.67 -0.16 13.97
N PRO A 350 -8.25 -1.19 13.32
CA PRO A 350 -9.11 -0.98 12.14
C PRO A 350 -10.33 -0.09 12.44
N GLY A 351 -10.83 -0.12 13.68
CA GLY A 351 -11.91 0.74 14.14
C GLY A 351 -11.61 2.23 13.97
N ALA A 352 -10.35 2.66 14.15
CA ALA A 352 -9.96 4.05 13.96
C ALA A 352 -10.15 4.53 12.50
N PHE A 353 -9.94 3.65 11.52
CA PHE A 353 -10.16 3.98 10.11
C PHE A 353 -11.66 4.02 9.79
N ARG A 354 -12.44 3.10 10.34
CA ARG A 354 -13.91 3.08 10.20
C ARG A 354 -14.55 4.32 10.81
N GLU A 355 -14.17 4.69 12.04
CA GLU A 355 -14.64 5.90 12.74
C GLU A 355 -14.45 7.16 11.88
N LEU A 356 -13.26 7.30 11.27
CA LEU A 356 -12.94 8.42 10.39
C LEU A 356 -13.82 8.44 9.14
N LEU A 357 -14.04 7.29 8.49
CA LEU A 357 -14.90 7.20 7.31
C LEU A 357 -16.37 7.54 7.63
N VAL A 358 -16.89 7.06 8.76
CA VAL A 358 -18.26 7.38 9.22
C VAL A 358 -18.41 8.87 9.53
N GLN A 359 -17.40 9.49 10.17
CA GLN A 359 -17.40 10.93 10.49
C GLN A 359 -17.50 11.85 9.25
N ILE A 360 -17.02 11.40 8.08
CA ILE A 360 -17.14 12.15 6.82
C ILE A 360 -18.36 11.72 5.98
N GLY A 361 -19.27 10.95 6.58
CA GLY A 361 -20.56 10.60 5.97
C GLY A 361 -20.57 9.33 5.13
N ILE A 362 -19.54 8.47 5.20
CA ILE A 362 -19.60 7.15 4.56
C ILE A 362 -20.56 6.28 5.36
N ARG A 363 -21.65 5.87 4.70
CA ARG A 363 -22.70 5.06 5.32
C ARG A 363 -22.19 3.65 5.59
N ASP A 364 -22.47 3.21 6.80
CA ASP A 364 -22.18 1.86 7.24
C ASP A 364 -23.45 1.03 7.08
N SER A 365 -23.56 0.30 5.96
CA SER A 365 -24.73 -0.54 5.70
C SER A 365 -24.82 -1.76 6.63
N LEU A 366 -23.78 -2.00 7.44
CA LEU A 366 -23.67 -3.08 8.41
C LEU A 366 -23.91 -2.62 9.86
N ALA A 367 -24.02 -1.31 10.11
CA ALA A 367 -24.44 -0.82 11.42
C ALA A 367 -25.94 -1.13 11.61
N PRO A 368 -26.36 -1.69 12.76
CA PRO A 368 -27.77 -1.89 13.03
C PRO A 368 -28.50 -0.55 12.91
N VAL A 369 -29.56 -0.53 12.10
CA VAL A 369 -30.47 0.62 12.03
C VAL A 369 -31.00 0.84 13.44
N ASP A 370 -30.61 1.94 14.07
CA ASP A 370 -31.22 2.35 15.34
C ASP A 370 -32.66 2.77 15.03
N THR A 371 -33.60 1.87 15.27
CA THR A 371 -35.03 2.11 15.06
C THR A 371 -35.63 3.01 16.15
N ARG A 372 -34.83 3.63 17.01
CA ARG A 372 -35.30 4.52 18.08
C ARG A 372 -35.22 6.00 17.72
N THR A 373 -35.87 6.41 16.64
CA THR A 373 -36.37 7.79 16.48
C THR A 373 -37.44 7.85 15.40
N THR A 374 -38.57 7.18 15.64
CA THR A 374 -39.86 7.55 15.03
C THR A 374 -40.93 7.54 16.11
N ASP A 375 -40.72 8.28 17.20
CA ASP A 375 -41.84 8.73 18.03
C ASP A 375 -42.26 10.10 17.51
N ASN A 376 -43.32 10.06 16.71
CA ASN A 376 -44.07 11.18 16.20
C ASN A 376 -44.86 11.79 17.37
N PRO A 377 -44.62 13.03 17.81
CA PRO A 377 -45.49 13.65 18.81
C PRO A 377 -46.78 14.11 18.13
N ILE A 378 -47.85 13.39 18.47
CA ILE A 378 -49.26 13.76 18.46
C ILE A 378 -49.49 15.27 18.27
N VAL A 379 -50.13 15.64 17.15
CA VAL A 379 -50.86 16.91 17.03
C VAL A 379 -52.31 16.62 17.38
N ARG A 380 -52.80 17.29 18.43
CA ARG A 380 -54.20 17.35 18.84
C ARG A 380 -55.02 18.19 17.88
#